data_AF-A0A3M6UQD0-F1
#
_entry.id   AF-A0A3M6UQD0-F1
#
_cell.length_a   1.000
_cell.length_b   1.000
_cell.length_c   1.000
_cell.angle_alpha   90.00
_cell.angle_beta   90.00
_cell.angle_gamma   90.00
#
_symmetry.space_group_name_H-M   'P 1'
#
loop_
_entity.id
_entity.type
_entity.pdbx_description
1 polymer ?
#
loop_
_entity_poly.entity_id
_entity_poly.type
_entity_poly.pdbx_seq_one_letter_code
_entity_poly.pdbx_strand_id
1 'polypeptide(L)'
;MRFVFALGILIFLFPDGKVEGESSKECKPCSLQWQLAYHHDGNGNGISGSKFSLISAILSGARIRVVIDKYSTEADNVHVFSHHVFAQLLQHVSKASWNKFQDNAYWWWVIMSTNGNMEMTRYNVGSNIHRGTSSKKVSIWWYVQTSTFVLMPSFSHLADGSSVQGNLSHLVKSAKSGYEIRCVTAKKYAFPLQNVAINSQGVSFVSGQNVDSISIKTNGNLIQFQSNVYWWFCVVTTRGLRDMSRWTVGIHQSRGHNQDTVANEWFVDECWKEVFTHDSKGASLSGSRQALTSALMAGHRVRFQMELLHSRS
;
A
#
# COMPACT_ATOMS: atom_id res chain seq x y z
N MET A 1 -12.97 25.73 44.82
CA MET A 1 -12.29 25.92 43.52
C MET A 1 -12.43 24.63 42.72
N ARG A 2 -13.47 24.53 41.90
CA ARG A 2 -13.75 23.42 40.98
C ARG A 2 -14.30 24.07 39.72
N PHE A 3 -13.56 24.03 38.63
CA PHE A 3 -14.07 24.42 37.32
C PHE A 3 -14.61 23.17 36.63
N VAL A 4 -15.92 23.17 36.43
CA VAL A 4 -16.63 22.25 35.54
C VAL A 4 -16.56 22.87 34.15
N PHE A 5 -15.95 22.18 33.19
CA PHE A 5 -16.12 22.51 31.77
C PHE A 5 -17.11 21.50 31.17
N ALA A 6 -18.30 22.00 30.86
CA ALA A 6 -19.29 21.30 30.05
C ALA A 6 -18.86 21.42 28.57
N LEU A 7 -18.62 20.27 27.92
CA LEU A 7 -18.36 20.21 26.50
C LEU A 7 -19.73 20.25 25.77
N GLY A 8 -20.10 21.43 25.27
CA GLY A 8 -21.28 21.60 24.44
C GLY A 8 -21.08 20.94 23.08
N ILE A 9 -21.88 19.92 22.78
CA ILE A 9 -22.04 19.37 21.43
C ILE A 9 -22.82 20.40 20.62
N LEU A 10 -22.17 21.03 19.64
CA LEU A 10 -22.85 21.88 18.67
C LEU A 10 -23.48 20.97 17.61
N ILE A 11 -24.76 20.64 17.80
CA ILE A 11 -25.58 19.98 16.78
C ILE A 11 -26.00 21.06 15.77
N PHE A 12 -25.45 21.01 14.55
CA PHE A 12 -26.00 21.78 13.44
C PHE A 12 -27.31 21.13 12.99
N LEU A 13 -28.43 21.67 13.47
CA LEU A 13 -29.74 21.45 12.86
C LEU A 13 -29.85 22.36 11.63
N PHE A 14 -29.84 21.78 10.43
CA PHE A 14 -30.24 22.50 9.22
C PHE A 14 -31.74 22.32 8.99
N PRO A 15 -32.47 23.38 8.59
CA PRO A 15 -33.91 23.32 8.38
C PRO A 15 -34.26 22.45 7.18
N ASP A 16 -35.42 21.79 7.25
CA ASP A 16 -36.05 21.00 6.19
C ASP A 16 -36.27 21.83 4.92
N GLY A 17 -35.24 21.90 4.08
CA GLY A 17 -35.33 22.37 2.71
C GLY A 17 -35.56 21.20 1.78
N LYS A 18 -36.72 21.18 1.11
CA LYS A 18 -37.00 20.26 -0.01
C LYS A 18 -35.85 20.30 -1.01
N VAL A 19 -35.12 19.20 -1.13
CA VAL A 19 -34.10 18.99 -2.17
C VAL A 19 -34.82 18.42 -3.38
N GLU A 20 -35.08 19.27 -4.38
CA GLU A 20 -35.46 18.82 -5.71
C GLU A 20 -34.30 18.04 -6.34
N GLY A 21 -34.61 16.86 -6.86
CA GLY A 21 -33.64 15.86 -7.26
C GLY A 21 -32.83 16.24 -8.48
N GLU A 22 -31.56 16.59 -8.27
CA GLU A 22 -30.53 16.15 -9.20
C GLU A 22 -30.35 14.65 -9.02
N SER A 23 -30.66 13.87 -10.06
CA SER A 23 -30.42 12.43 -10.06
C SER A 23 -28.94 12.20 -9.77
N SER A 24 -28.63 11.77 -8.53
CA SER A 24 -27.31 11.32 -8.18
C SER A 24 -26.98 10.17 -9.13
N LYS A 25 -26.09 10.41 -10.10
CA LYS A 25 -25.50 9.32 -10.88
C LYS A 25 -24.89 8.38 -9.86
N GLU A 26 -25.57 7.26 -9.64
CA GLU A 26 -25.10 6.19 -8.76
C GLU A 26 -23.66 5.91 -9.15
N CYS A 27 -22.72 6.22 -8.25
CA CYS A 27 -21.32 5.98 -8.48
C CYS A 27 -21.14 4.46 -8.43
N LYS A 28 -21.41 3.75 -9.53
CA LYS A 28 -21.21 2.30 -9.60
C LYS A 28 -19.75 2.03 -9.24
N PRO A 29 -19.49 1.34 -8.11
CA PRO A 29 -18.14 1.12 -7.66
C PRO A 29 -17.45 0.20 -8.67
N CYS A 30 -16.25 0.58 -9.09
CA CYS A 30 -15.35 -0.36 -9.72
C CYS A 30 -14.84 -1.28 -8.60
N SER A 31 -15.61 -2.33 -8.29
CA SER A 31 -15.27 -3.26 -7.22
C SER A 31 -14.63 -4.50 -7.83
N LEU A 32 -13.32 -4.47 -7.99
CA LEU A 32 -12.57 -5.71 -8.21
C LEU A 32 -12.76 -6.61 -6.99
N GLN A 33 -13.24 -7.82 -7.22
CA GLN A 33 -13.47 -8.81 -6.16
C GLN A 33 -12.15 -9.44 -5.73
N TRP A 34 -12.05 -9.79 -4.45
CA TRP A 34 -10.96 -10.62 -3.96
C TRP A 34 -11.20 -12.07 -4.37
N GLN A 35 -10.26 -12.65 -5.09
CA GLN A 35 -10.34 -14.03 -5.58
C GLN A 35 -9.24 -14.88 -4.95
N LEU A 36 -9.58 -16.09 -4.52
CA LEU A 36 -8.60 -17.03 -3.99
C LEU A 36 -7.64 -17.45 -5.11
N ALA A 37 -6.36 -17.11 -4.97
CA ALA A 37 -5.32 -17.48 -5.92
C ALA A 37 -4.60 -18.77 -5.50
N TYR A 38 -4.35 -18.94 -4.20
CA TYR A 38 -3.62 -20.10 -3.68
C TYR A 38 -3.91 -20.32 -2.19
N HIS A 39 -3.90 -21.57 -1.75
CA HIS A 39 -4.01 -21.97 -0.35
C HIS A 39 -3.09 -23.15 -0.09
N HIS A 40 -2.41 -23.15 1.05
CA HIS A 40 -1.53 -24.24 1.47
C HIS A 40 -1.69 -24.58 2.94
N ASP A 41 -1.23 -25.77 3.33
CA ASP A 41 -1.17 -26.23 4.73
C ASP A 41 -0.02 -25.57 5.52
N GLY A 42 0.17 -25.96 6.78
CA GLY A 42 1.29 -25.48 7.61
C GLY A 42 2.68 -25.80 7.06
N ASN A 43 2.82 -26.85 6.26
CA ASN A 43 4.10 -27.26 5.69
C ASN A 43 4.38 -26.59 4.33
N GLY A 44 3.43 -25.83 3.80
CA GLY A 44 3.53 -25.18 2.49
C GLY A 44 3.06 -26.06 1.33
N ASN A 45 2.44 -27.21 1.60
CA ASN A 45 1.85 -28.06 0.58
C ASN A 45 0.56 -27.41 0.07
N GLY A 46 0.44 -27.26 -1.25
CA GLY A 46 -0.74 -26.67 -1.87
C GLY A 46 -1.99 -27.51 -1.60
N ILE A 47 -3.07 -26.85 -1.21
CA ILE A 47 -4.40 -27.45 -0.99
C ILE A 47 -5.34 -27.04 -2.12
N SER A 48 -5.32 -25.76 -2.51
CA SER A 48 -6.19 -25.25 -3.58
C SER A 48 -5.56 -24.05 -4.30
N GLY A 49 -6.06 -23.76 -5.50
CA GLY A 49 -5.51 -22.72 -6.38
C GLY A 49 -4.12 -23.09 -6.92
N SER A 50 -3.40 -22.09 -7.40
CA SER A 50 -2.08 -22.27 -8.03
C SER A 50 -1.10 -21.23 -7.52
N LYS A 51 0.01 -21.70 -6.94
CA LYS A 51 1.14 -20.85 -6.55
C LYS A 51 1.72 -20.10 -7.75
N PHE A 52 1.71 -20.72 -8.93
CA PHE A 52 2.12 -20.05 -10.16
C PHE A 52 1.19 -18.90 -10.52
N SER A 53 -0.13 -19.10 -10.44
CA SER A 53 -1.11 -18.04 -10.70
C SER A 53 -1.00 -16.90 -9.68
N LEU A 54 -0.75 -17.22 -8.40
CA LEU A 54 -0.45 -16.22 -7.38
C LEU A 54 0.81 -15.40 -7.73
N ILE A 55 1.91 -16.06 -8.07
CA ILE A 55 3.16 -15.39 -8.48
C ILE A 55 2.91 -14.51 -9.71
N SER A 56 2.21 -15.03 -10.72
CA SER A 56 1.87 -14.27 -11.93
C SER A 56 1.07 -13.01 -11.59
N ALA A 57 0.05 -13.12 -10.75
CA ALA A 57 -0.76 -11.96 -10.34
C ALA A 57 0.07 -10.92 -9.58
N ILE A 58 0.95 -11.35 -8.67
CA ILE A 58 1.86 -10.46 -7.94
C ILE A 58 2.80 -9.72 -8.90
N LEU A 59 3.39 -10.44 -9.85
CA LEU A 59 4.29 -9.87 -10.85
C LEU A 59 3.55 -9.00 -11.88
N SER A 60 2.23 -9.15 -11.97
CA SER A 60 1.33 -8.23 -12.67
C SER A 60 0.76 -7.12 -11.76
N GLY A 61 1.38 -6.87 -10.60
CA GLY A 61 1.03 -5.74 -9.73
C GLY A 61 -0.24 -5.91 -8.90
N ALA A 62 -0.85 -7.11 -8.86
CA ALA A 62 -2.07 -7.34 -8.09
C ALA A 62 -1.90 -7.05 -6.59
N ARG A 63 -2.97 -6.59 -5.95
CA ARG A 63 -3.02 -6.45 -4.49
C ARG A 63 -3.21 -7.82 -3.87
N ILE A 64 -2.54 -8.07 -2.75
CA ILE A 64 -2.53 -9.36 -2.06
C ILE A 64 -3.13 -9.22 -0.69
N ARG A 65 -4.10 -10.07 -0.39
CA ARG A 65 -4.67 -10.25 0.94
C ARG A 65 -4.40 -11.65 1.40
N VAL A 66 -3.89 -11.78 2.62
CA VAL A 66 -3.67 -13.07 3.27
C VAL A 66 -4.76 -13.27 4.31
N VAL A 67 -5.23 -14.51 4.41
CA VAL A 67 -6.17 -14.95 5.45
C VAL A 67 -5.55 -16.11 6.20
N ILE A 68 -5.55 -16.01 7.53
CA ILE A 68 -5.16 -17.07 8.45
C ILE A 68 -6.28 -17.22 9.46
N ASP A 69 -6.92 -18.40 9.48
CA ASP A 69 -8.02 -18.70 10.39
C ASP A 69 -9.10 -17.58 10.33
N LYS A 70 -9.35 -16.88 11.44
CA LYS A 70 -10.35 -15.80 11.54
C LYS A 70 -9.78 -14.39 11.29
N TYR A 71 -8.57 -14.30 10.74
CA TYR A 71 -7.85 -13.05 10.56
C TYR A 71 -7.49 -12.82 9.10
N SER A 72 -7.73 -11.62 8.58
CA SER A 72 -7.33 -11.21 7.23
C SER A 72 -6.57 -9.89 7.27
N THR A 73 -5.54 -9.77 6.44
CA THR A 73 -4.83 -8.50 6.24
C THR A 73 -4.29 -8.38 4.83
N GLU A 74 -4.15 -7.15 4.36
CA GLU A 74 -3.48 -6.85 3.11
C GLU A 74 -1.97 -6.83 3.30
N ALA A 75 -1.22 -7.21 2.27
CA ALA A 75 0.23 -7.13 2.27
C ALA A 75 0.71 -5.72 1.91
N ASP A 76 1.59 -5.17 2.75
CA ASP A 76 2.24 -3.89 2.51
C ASP A 76 3.24 -4.04 1.35
N ASN A 77 4.07 -5.11 1.38
CA ASN A 77 4.94 -5.45 0.26
C ASN A 77 5.05 -6.95 0.06
N VAL A 78 5.38 -7.37 -1.15
CA VAL A 78 5.43 -8.78 -1.53
C VAL A 78 6.71 -9.07 -2.31
N HIS A 79 7.47 -10.06 -1.84
CA HIS A 79 8.65 -10.58 -2.53
C HIS A 79 8.36 -11.96 -3.13
N VAL A 80 8.83 -12.18 -4.36
CA VAL A 80 8.96 -13.49 -4.98
C VAL A 80 10.43 -13.88 -4.91
N PHE A 81 10.74 -14.91 -4.15
CA PHE A 81 12.11 -15.39 -3.92
C PHE A 81 12.13 -16.92 -3.83
N SER A 82 13.06 -17.56 -4.54
CA SER A 82 13.19 -19.02 -4.57
C SER A 82 11.84 -19.74 -4.82
N HIS A 83 11.07 -19.26 -5.80
CA HIS A 83 9.72 -19.75 -6.14
C HIS A 83 8.66 -19.67 -5.03
N HIS A 84 8.93 -18.91 -3.97
CA HIS A 84 8.00 -18.63 -2.89
C HIS A 84 7.64 -17.15 -2.86
N VAL A 85 6.39 -16.89 -2.51
CA VAL A 85 5.90 -15.57 -2.16
C VAL A 85 6.13 -15.33 -0.67
N PHE A 86 6.59 -14.12 -0.33
CA PHE A 86 6.77 -13.60 1.03
C PHE A 86 6.07 -12.25 1.13
N ALA A 87 5.04 -12.13 1.97
CA ALA A 87 4.32 -10.89 2.22
C ALA A 87 4.76 -10.28 3.55
N GLN A 88 5.21 -9.02 3.52
CA GLN A 88 5.38 -8.20 4.72
C GLN A 88 4.03 -7.58 5.11
N LEU A 89 3.70 -7.70 6.40
CA LEU A 89 2.47 -7.21 7.02
C LEU A 89 2.88 -6.35 8.22
N LEU A 90 2.77 -5.04 8.06
CA LEU A 90 3.37 -4.03 8.94
C LEU A 90 2.31 -3.25 9.74
N GLN A 91 1.06 -3.26 9.30
CA GLN A 91 -0.06 -2.53 9.93
C GLN A 91 -0.66 -3.26 11.14
N HIS A 92 0.20 -3.68 12.07
CA HIS A 92 -0.17 -4.53 13.20
C HIS A 92 0.39 -4.01 14.52
N VAL A 93 -0.51 -3.67 15.44
CA VAL A 93 -0.21 -3.31 16.83
C VAL A 93 -0.79 -4.36 17.76
N SER A 94 -0.08 -4.65 18.85
CA SER A 94 -0.49 -5.68 19.81
C SER A 94 -1.82 -5.36 20.49
N LYS A 95 -2.63 -6.41 20.65
CA LYS A 95 -3.97 -6.33 21.25
C LYS A 95 -4.07 -7.21 22.49
N ALA A 96 -4.75 -6.71 23.52
CA ALA A 96 -5.09 -7.47 24.72
C ALA A 96 -6.34 -8.35 24.51
N SER A 97 -7.24 -7.93 23.62
CA SER A 97 -8.46 -8.66 23.23
C SER A 97 -8.84 -8.32 21.78
N TRP A 98 -9.98 -8.82 21.31
CA TRP A 98 -10.48 -8.53 19.97
C TRP A 98 -10.68 -7.03 19.70
N ASN A 99 -11.08 -6.27 20.72
CA ASN A 99 -11.48 -4.87 20.65
C ASN A 99 -10.64 -3.93 21.55
N LYS A 100 -9.56 -4.41 22.17
CA LYS A 100 -8.70 -3.60 23.06
C LYS A 100 -7.23 -3.76 22.71
N PHE A 101 -6.52 -2.64 22.57
CA PHE A 101 -5.05 -2.63 22.53
C PHE A 101 -4.46 -3.05 23.89
N GLN A 102 -3.22 -3.51 23.89
CA GLN A 102 -2.50 -3.66 25.15
C GLN A 102 -2.15 -2.30 25.74
N ASP A 103 -2.16 -2.16 27.07
CA ASP A 103 -1.74 -0.92 27.75
C ASP A 103 -0.25 -0.63 27.45
N ASN A 104 0.56 -1.68 27.31
CA ASN A 104 1.94 -1.61 26.84
C ASN A 104 2.03 -2.13 25.39
N ALA A 105 1.53 -1.32 24.46
CA ALA A 105 1.44 -1.65 23.04
C ALA A 105 2.82 -1.77 22.35
N TYR A 106 2.89 -2.66 21.36
CA TYR A 106 4.08 -2.87 20.54
C TYR A 106 3.67 -3.16 19.10
N TRP A 107 4.52 -2.80 18.15
CA TRP A 107 4.46 -3.26 16.78
C TRP A 107 4.62 -4.77 16.72
N TRP A 108 3.75 -5.42 15.94
CA TRP A 108 3.75 -6.86 15.72
C TRP A 108 3.84 -7.15 14.23
N TRP A 109 5.02 -7.01 13.66
CA TRP A 109 5.24 -7.18 12.22
C TRP A 109 5.42 -8.63 11.84
N VAL A 110 4.91 -8.96 10.66
CA VAL A 110 4.86 -10.35 10.19
C VAL A 110 5.40 -10.47 8.77
N ILE A 111 6.18 -11.52 8.52
CA ILE A 111 6.43 -12.05 7.17
C ILE A 111 5.72 -13.38 7.06
N MET A 112 4.81 -13.49 6.10
CA MET A 112 4.11 -14.73 5.76
C MET A 112 4.60 -15.26 4.43
N SER A 113 4.73 -16.58 4.29
CA SER A 113 5.20 -17.18 3.05
C SER A 113 4.46 -18.43 2.62
N THR A 114 4.46 -18.64 1.30
CA THR A 114 3.85 -19.81 0.63
C THR A 114 4.49 -21.16 0.96
N ASN A 115 5.55 -21.20 1.77
CA ASN A 115 6.13 -22.41 2.33
C ASN A 115 5.65 -22.68 3.78
N GLY A 116 4.56 -22.04 4.18
CA GLY A 116 3.96 -22.19 5.50
C GLY A 116 4.62 -21.39 6.62
N ASN A 117 5.76 -20.72 6.39
CA ASN A 117 6.42 -19.97 7.44
C ASN A 117 5.72 -18.62 7.73
N MET A 118 5.46 -18.37 9.01
CA MET A 118 5.05 -17.07 9.53
C MET A 118 6.06 -16.65 10.58
N GLU A 119 6.89 -15.66 10.25
CA GLU A 119 7.81 -15.04 11.20
C GLU A 119 7.21 -13.75 11.75
N MET A 120 7.33 -13.55 13.04
CA MET A 120 6.83 -12.39 13.76
C MET A 120 7.97 -11.74 14.53
N THR A 121 8.20 -10.45 14.30
CA THR A 121 9.13 -9.63 15.10
C THR A 121 8.36 -8.53 15.82
N ARG A 122 8.79 -8.20 17.05
CA ARG A 122 8.03 -7.31 17.95
C ARG A 122 8.90 -6.17 18.46
N TYR A 123 8.42 -4.94 18.34
CA TYR A 123 9.14 -3.73 18.78
C TYR A 123 8.21 -2.78 19.52
N ASN A 124 8.69 -2.11 20.56
CA ASN A 124 7.91 -1.06 21.22
C ASN A 124 7.41 -0.01 20.23
N VAL A 125 6.19 0.49 20.43
CA VAL A 125 5.75 1.69 19.72
C VAL A 125 6.59 2.87 20.23
N GLY A 126 7.22 3.60 19.32
CA GLY A 126 8.01 4.79 19.65
C GLY A 126 9.40 4.53 20.26
N SER A 127 9.90 3.29 20.26
CA SER A 127 11.29 3.02 20.63
C SER A 127 11.88 1.82 19.89
N ASN A 128 13.20 1.67 19.91
CA ASN A 128 13.92 0.58 19.24
C ASN A 128 14.03 -0.70 20.09
N ILE A 129 13.28 -0.81 21.19
CA ILE A 129 13.32 -1.96 22.09
C ILE A 129 12.67 -3.18 21.42
N HIS A 130 13.49 -4.19 21.13
CA HIS A 130 13.06 -5.48 20.58
C HIS A 130 12.48 -6.38 21.67
N ARG A 131 11.30 -6.95 21.42
CA ARG A 131 10.60 -7.90 22.32
C ARG A 131 10.74 -9.36 21.88
N GLY A 132 11.63 -9.64 20.94
CA GLY A 132 11.88 -10.98 20.43
C GLY A 132 11.19 -11.27 19.10
N THR A 133 11.69 -12.32 18.47
CA THR A 133 11.25 -12.84 17.18
C THR A 133 10.84 -14.29 17.36
N SER A 134 9.74 -14.68 16.73
CA SER A 134 9.20 -16.05 16.80
C SER A 134 8.71 -16.47 15.43
N SER A 135 8.82 -17.75 15.10
CA SER A 135 8.30 -18.30 13.85
C SER A 135 7.40 -19.50 14.12
N LYS A 136 6.41 -19.70 13.26
CA LYS A 136 5.56 -20.88 13.27
C LYS A 136 5.12 -21.27 11.86
N LYS A 137 4.66 -22.51 11.74
CA LYS A 137 4.06 -23.04 10.52
C LYS A 137 2.55 -22.82 10.54
N VAL A 138 1.99 -22.29 9.45
CA VAL A 138 0.57 -21.92 9.35
C VAL A 138 -0.01 -22.19 7.96
N SER A 139 -1.28 -22.59 7.94
CA SER A 139 -2.07 -22.64 6.71
C SER A 139 -2.53 -21.22 6.35
N ILE A 140 -2.34 -20.81 5.08
CA ILE A 140 -2.61 -19.44 4.62
C ILE A 140 -3.37 -19.50 3.30
N TRP A 141 -4.45 -18.72 3.22
CA TRP A 141 -5.18 -18.44 1.98
C TRP A 141 -4.70 -17.11 1.41
N TRP A 142 -4.36 -17.12 0.13
CA TRP A 142 -3.81 -15.98 -0.60
C TRP A 142 -4.84 -15.50 -1.62
N TYR A 143 -5.36 -14.31 -1.40
CA TYR A 143 -6.32 -13.66 -2.27
C TYR A 143 -5.65 -12.57 -3.08
N VAL A 144 -6.07 -12.44 -4.34
CA VAL A 144 -5.66 -11.37 -5.23
C VAL A 144 -6.87 -10.49 -5.52
N GLN A 145 -6.68 -9.18 -5.58
CA GLN A 145 -7.70 -8.27 -6.11
C GLN A 145 -7.33 -7.92 -7.55
N THR A 146 -8.06 -8.49 -8.50
CA THR A 146 -7.87 -8.22 -9.93
C THR A 146 -9.09 -8.65 -10.74
N SER A 147 -9.31 -8.05 -11.91
CA SER A 147 -10.29 -8.53 -12.90
C SER A 147 -9.75 -9.71 -13.71
N THR A 148 -8.41 -9.79 -13.87
CA THR A 148 -7.69 -10.85 -14.60
C THR A 148 -6.34 -11.15 -13.93
N PHE A 149 -5.85 -12.39 -13.98
CA PHE A 149 -4.59 -12.75 -13.32
C PHE A 149 -3.32 -12.17 -13.97
N VAL A 150 -3.42 -11.61 -15.17
CA VAL A 150 -2.30 -11.02 -15.91
C VAL A 150 -2.71 -9.63 -16.38
N LEU A 151 -2.34 -8.62 -15.59
CA LEU A 151 -2.41 -7.22 -15.98
C LEU A 151 -1.13 -6.86 -16.72
N MET A 152 -1.28 -6.06 -17.79
CA MET A 152 -0.15 -5.45 -18.47
C MET A 152 0.22 -4.16 -17.74
N PRO A 153 1.52 -3.87 -17.55
CA PRO A 153 1.93 -2.61 -16.95
C PRO A 153 1.49 -1.44 -17.83
N SER A 154 1.04 -0.35 -17.19
CA SER A 154 0.76 0.91 -17.90
C SER A 154 2.03 1.53 -18.49
N PHE A 155 3.18 1.25 -17.86
CA PHE A 155 4.50 1.63 -18.32
C PHE A 155 5.55 0.70 -17.72
N SER A 156 6.60 0.34 -18.46
CA SER A 156 7.75 -0.37 -17.91
C SER A 156 9.05 0.09 -18.56
N HIS A 157 10.14 -0.04 -17.81
CA HIS A 157 11.47 0.37 -18.27
C HIS A 157 12.57 -0.56 -17.71
N LEU A 158 13.70 -0.58 -18.42
CA LEU A 158 14.94 -1.22 -17.97
C LEU A 158 15.64 -0.37 -16.89
N ALA A 159 16.74 -0.89 -16.33
CA ALA A 159 17.47 -0.22 -15.25
C ALA A 159 18.05 1.14 -15.67
N ASP A 160 18.46 1.29 -16.92
CA ASP A 160 18.93 2.56 -17.49
C ASP A 160 17.80 3.57 -17.77
N GLY A 161 16.54 3.20 -17.53
CA GLY A 161 15.37 4.03 -17.84
C GLY A 161 14.83 3.87 -19.25
N SER A 162 15.42 3.01 -20.08
CA SER A 162 14.94 2.73 -21.44
C SER A 162 13.55 2.08 -21.37
N SER A 163 12.57 2.68 -22.05
CA SER A 163 11.19 2.19 -22.09
C SER A 163 11.09 0.82 -22.77
N VAL A 164 10.26 -0.07 -22.23
CA VAL A 164 10.02 -1.42 -22.75
C VAL A 164 8.58 -1.59 -23.21
N GLN A 165 7.61 -1.19 -22.37
CA GLN A 165 6.19 -1.38 -22.64
C GLN A 165 5.36 -0.20 -22.12
N GLY A 166 4.20 0.01 -22.74
CA GLY A 166 3.23 1.01 -22.31
C GLY A 166 3.64 2.42 -22.73
N ASN A 167 3.01 3.43 -22.12
CA ASN A 167 3.25 4.83 -22.47
C ASN A 167 3.39 5.68 -21.21
N LEU A 168 4.51 6.39 -21.09
CA LEU A 168 4.77 7.28 -19.97
C LEU A 168 3.70 8.38 -19.85
N SER A 169 3.17 8.89 -20.96
CA SER A 169 2.11 9.90 -20.93
C SER A 169 0.81 9.36 -20.32
N HIS A 170 0.51 8.07 -20.53
CA HIS A 170 -0.62 7.40 -19.89
C HIS A 170 -0.40 7.29 -18.38
N LEU A 171 0.78 6.85 -17.95
CA LEU A 171 1.11 6.79 -16.52
C LEU A 171 1.05 8.19 -15.86
N VAL A 172 1.56 9.22 -16.54
CA VAL A 172 1.45 10.62 -16.08
C VAL A 172 0.00 11.03 -15.93
N LYS A 173 -0.86 10.72 -16.90
CA LYS A 173 -2.30 11.00 -16.81
C LYS A 173 -2.94 10.26 -15.64
N SER A 174 -2.65 8.98 -15.46
CA SER A 174 -3.17 8.18 -14.34
C SER A 174 -2.74 8.72 -12.98
N ALA A 175 -1.49 9.15 -12.84
CA ALA A 175 -1.00 9.82 -11.65
C ALA A 175 -1.73 11.16 -11.40
N LYS A 176 -1.98 11.96 -12.46
CA LYS A 176 -2.78 13.19 -12.35
C LYS A 176 -4.24 12.95 -12.01
N SER A 177 -4.79 11.78 -12.32
CA SER A 177 -6.15 11.38 -11.97
C SER A 177 -6.27 10.78 -10.56
N GLY A 178 -5.16 10.73 -9.79
CA GLY A 178 -5.17 10.19 -8.43
C GLY A 178 -5.34 8.66 -8.36
N TYR A 179 -5.12 7.94 -9.46
CA TYR A 179 -5.24 6.49 -9.49
C TYR A 179 -4.20 5.83 -8.59
N GLU A 180 -4.53 4.67 -8.02
CA GLU A 180 -3.55 3.89 -7.25
C GLU A 180 -2.50 3.31 -8.21
N ILE A 181 -1.23 3.50 -7.86
CA ILE A 181 -0.10 3.02 -8.65
C ILE A 181 0.73 2.08 -7.80
N ARG A 182 1.09 0.94 -8.39
CA ARG A 182 1.94 -0.09 -7.79
C ARG A 182 3.13 -0.35 -8.69
N CYS A 183 4.26 -0.68 -8.10
CA CYS A 183 5.46 -1.05 -8.83
C CYS A 183 5.81 -2.51 -8.60
N VAL A 184 6.28 -3.17 -9.65
CA VAL A 184 7.02 -4.41 -9.58
C VAL A 184 8.45 -4.14 -10.03
N THR A 185 9.39 -4.29 -9.10
CA THR A 185 10.81 -4.03 -9.32
C THR A 185 11.55 -5.34 -9.57
N ALA A 186 12.36 -5.35 -10.63
CA ALA A 186 13.22 -6.48 -11.03
C ALA A 186 12.49 -7.85 -11.09
N LYS A 187 11.19 -7.84 -11.41
CA LYS A 187 10.30 -9.02 -11.44
C LYS A 187 10.35 -9.86 -10.15
N LYS A 188 10.57 -9.23 -9.00
CA LYS A 188 10.73 -9.91 -7.72
C LYS A 188 10.06 -9.20 -6.56
N TYR A 189 9.91 -7.88 -6.61
CA TYR A 189 9.39 -7.12 -5.48
C TYR A 189 8.23 -6.25 -5.90
N ALA A 190 7.04 -6.50 -5.35
CA ALA A 190 5.81 -5.79 -5.64
C ALA A 190 5.37 -4.97 -4.43
N PHE A 191 5.06 -3.69 -4.65
CA PHE A 191 4.68 -2.76 -3.57
C PHE A 191 3.79 -1.61 -4.08
N PRO A 192 2.91 -1.06 -3.22
CA PRO A 192 2.20 0.17 -3.52
C PRO A 192 3.13 1.38 -3.41
N LEU A 193 2.78 2.42 -4.18
CA LEU A 193 3.34 3.76 -3.99
C LEU A 193 2.36 4.56 -3.12
N GLN A 194 2.79 4.94 -1.92
CA GLN A 194 2.00 5.79 -1.03
C GLN A 194 1.96 7.23 -1.55
N ASN A 195 3.08 7.72 -2.09
CA ASN A 195 3.17 9.05 -2.69
C ASN A 195 3.60 8.94 -4.16
N VAL A 196 2.95 9.69 -5.03
CA VAL A 196 3.32 9.79 -6.45
C VAL A 196 3.42 11.26 -6.82
N ALA A 197 4.52 11.62 -7.48
CA ALA A 197 4.78 12.97 -7.96
C ALA A 197 5.19 12.92 -9.44
N ILE A 198 4.84 13.96 -10.18
CA ILE A 198 5.23 14.12 -11.57
C ILE A 198 6.21 15.27 -11.63
N ASN A 199 7.41 15.01 -12.14
CA ASN A 199 8.26 16.11 -12.56
C ASN A 199 7.81 16.59 -13.95
N SER A 200 7.45 17.87 -14.03
CA SER A 200 7.16 18.57 -15.29
C SER A 200 8.20 19.64 -15.62
N GLN A 201 9.20 19.85 -14.76
CA GLN A 201 10.32 20.74 -15.00
C GLN A 201 11.42 19.99 -15.75
N GLY A 202 11.53 20.26 -17.05
CA GLY A 202 12.47 19.60 -17.94
C GLY A 202 11.94 18.27 -18.48
N VAL A 203 12.75 17.20 -18.40
CA VAL A 203 12.33 15.87 -18.86
C VAL A 203 11.26 15.32 -17.93
N SER A 204 10.06 15.09 -18.46
CA SER A 204 8.96 14.59 -17.64
C SER A 204 9.21 13.16 -17.18
N PHE A 205 9.02 12.92 -15.88
CA PHE A 205 9.08 11.58 -15.31
C PHE A 205 8.12 11.47 -14.12
N VAL A 206 7.73 10.23 -13.80
CA VAL A 206 6.96 9.92 -12.60
C VAL A 206 7.91 9.42 -11.53
N SER A 207 7.72 9.92 -10.31
CA SER A 207 8.42 9.51 -9.09
C SER A 207 7.40 8.91 -8.12
N GLY A 208 7.73 7.76 -7.55
CA GLY A 208 6.90 7.05 -6.60
C GLY A 208 7.66 6.76 -5.32
N GLN A 209 7.04 6.96 -4.16
CA GLN A 209 7.61 6.57 -2.88
C GLN A 209 6.90 5.36 -2.30
N ASN A 210 7.69 4.38 -1.87
CA ASN A 210 7.29 3.34 -0.94
C ASN A 210 7.86 3.64 0.45
N VAL A 211 6.98 3.81 1.44
CA VAL A 211 7.39 4.17 2.81
C VAL A 211 7.15 3.08 3.84
N ASP A 212 6.40 2.04 3.47
CA ASP A 212 6.02 0.97 4.39
C ASP A 212 6.88 -0.27 4.17
N SER A 213 8.20 -0.19 4.35
CA SER A 213 9.08 -1.36 4.25
C SER A 213 10.01 -1.47 5.45
N ILE A 214 10.19 -2.69 5.95
CA ILE A 214 11.12 -3.01 7.04
C ILE A 214 12.21 -3.95 6.54
N SER A 215 13.40 -3.80 7.11
CA SER A 215 14.57 -4.55 6.69
C SER A 215 14.44 -6.06 6.85
N ILE A 216 14.81 -6.76 5.77
CA ILE A 216 14.77 -8.21 5.65
C ILE A 216 16.14 -8.79 5.31
N LYS A 217 16.36 -10.05 5.67
CA LYS A 217 17.50 -10.86 5.23
C LYS A 217 17.01 -12.12 4.54
N THR A 218 17.83 -12.63 3.65
CA THR A 218 17.69 -13.97 3.10
C THR A 218 18.51 -14.95 3.93
N ASN A 219 17.95 -16.13 4.20
CA ASN A 219 18.63 -17.25 4.83
C ASN A 219 18.23 -18.54 4.10
N GLY A 220 19.11 -19.03 3.23
CA GLY A 220 18.77 -20.08 2.27
C GLY A 220 17.57 -19.67 1.42
N ASN A 221 16.48 -20.44 1.48
CA ASN A 221 15.23 -20.19 0.75
C ASN A 221 14.19 -19.38 1.55
N LEU A 222 14.58 -18.74 2.65
CA LEU A 222 13.69 -17.94 3.49
C LEU A 222 14.01 -16.46 3.41
N ILE A 223 12.97 -15.63 3.44
CA ILE A 223 13.05 -14.21 3.80
C ILE A 223 12.57 -14.05 5.23
N GLN A 224 13.36 -13.36 6.04
CA GLN A 224 13.15 -13.15 7.47
C GLN A 224 13.45 -11.69 7.82
N PHE A 225 12.98 -11.21 8.97
CA PHE A 225 13.39 -9.90 9.45
C PHE A 225 14.87 -9.90 9.83
N GLN A 226 15.54 -8.76 9.60
CA GLN A 226 16.91 -8.59 10.11
C GLN A 226 16.91 -8.44 11.62
N SER A 227 18.02 -8.80 12.26
CA SER A 227 18.29 -8.30 13.61
C SER A 227 18.53 -6.79 13.55
N ASN A 228 18.11 -6.05 14.58
CA ASN A 228 18.18 -4.59 14.61
C ASN A 228 17.51 -3.97 13.36
N VAL A 229 16.19 -4.16 13.26
CA VAL A 229 15.41 -3.72 12.10
C VAL A 229 15.43 -2.21 11.89
N TYR A 230 15.25 -1.81 10.64
CA TYR A 230 15.14 -0.41 10.24
C TYR A 230 14.02 -0.25 9.22
N TRP A 231 13.44 0.96 9.19
CA TRP A 231 12.62 1.43 8.10
C TRP A 231 13.48 1.60 6.86
N TRP A 232 13.01 1.08 5.74
CA TRP A 232 13.62 1.22 4.43
C TRP A 232 12.64 1.99 3.53
N PHE A 233 12.92 3.27 3.32
CA PHE A 233 12.12 4.11 2.43
C PHE A 233 12.75 4.10 1.05
N CYS A 234 11.91 3.99 0.03
CA CYS A 234 12.34 3.85 -1.35
C CYS A 234 11.63 4.88 -2.23
N VAL A 235 12.40 5.61 -3.03
CA VAL A 235 11.87 6.41 -4.15
C VAL A 235 12.28 5.71 -5.44
N VAL A 236 11.34 5.41 -6.32
CA VAL A 236 11.60 4.90 -7.67
C VAL A 236 11.13 5.90 -8.71
N THR A 237 11.82 5.97 -9.85
CA THR A 237 11.45 6.86 -10.95
C THR A 237 11.33 6.11 -12.26
N THR A 238 10.54 6.64 -13.19
CA THR A 238 10.42 6.10 -14.55
C THR A 238 11.70 6.24 -15.39
N ARG A 239 12.76 6.84 -14.83
CA ARG A 239 14.09 6.97 -15.44
C ARG A 239 15.06 5.87 -14.98
N GLY A 240 14.57 4.84 -14.29
CA GLY A 240 15.44 3.77 -13.77
C GLY A 240 16.08 4.08 -12.41
N LEU A 241 16.09 5.33 -11.96
CA LEU A 241 16.71 5.68 -10.67
C LEU A 241 15.87 5.21 -9.49
N ARG A 242 16.56 4.65 -8.48
CA ARG A 242 16.03 4.33 -7.17
C ARG A 242 16.91 4.93 -6.08
N ASP A 243 16.30 5.69 -5.18
CA ASP A 243 16.92 6.21 -3.96
C ASP A 243 16.37 5.47 -2.75
N MET A 244 17.25 5.15 -1.80
CA MET A 244 16.90 4.39 -0.62
C MET A 244 17.46 5.06 0.63
N SER A 245 16.58 5.34 1.59
CA SER A 245 16.93 5.91 2.89
C SER A 245 16.59 4.91 4.01
N ARG A 246 17.48 4.76 4.99
CA ARG A 246 17.34 3.76 6.07
C ARG A 246 17.39 4.43 7.43
N TRP A 247 16.43 4.10 8.29
CA TRP A 247 16.28 4.68 9.61
C TRP A 247 15.96 3.64 10.66
N THR A 248 16.70 3.62 11.77
CA THR A 248 16.45 2.67 12.86
C THR A 248 15.00 2.78 13.33
N VAL A 249 14.35 1.64 13.57
CA VAL A 249 12.97 1.63 14.05
C VAL A 249 12.86 2.31 15.41
N GLY A 250 11.85 3.17 15.57
CA GLY A 250 11.48 3.77 16.86
C GLY A 250 12.41 4.87 17.37
N ILE A 251 13.48 5.22 16.66
CA ILE A 251 14.37 6.35 16.99
C ILE A 251 14.81 7.08 15.72
N HIS A 252 15.08 8.38 15.81
CA HIS A 252 15.58 9.16 14.68
C HIS A 252 17.09 8.96 14.48
N GLN A 253 17.48 7.79 13.98
CA GLN A 253 18.87 7.44 13.71
C GLN A 253 19.03 6.96 12.27
N SER A 254 19.80 7.73 11.49
CA SER A 254 20.14 7.35 10.12
C SER A 254 21.03 6.11 10.08
N ARG A 255 20.76 5.24 9.11
CA ARG A 255 21.59 4.07 8.78
C ARG A 255 22.17 4.17 7.36
N GLY A 256 22.25 5.40 6.86
CA GLY A 256 22.77 5.72 5.54
C GLY A 256 21.71 5.71 4.44
N HIS A 257 22.12 6.25 3.30
CA HIS A 257 21.33 6.32 2.09
C HIS A 257 22.19 5.86 0.90
N ASN A 258 21.56 5.32 -0.13
CA ASN A 258 22.25 4.99 -1.37
C ASN A 258 21.31 5.11 -2.56
N GLN A 259 21.92 5.25 -3.73
CA GLN A 259 21.23 5.31 -5.02
C GLN A 259 21.72 4.19 -5.92
N ASP A 260 20.80 3.63 -6.68
CA ASP A 260 21.09 2.67 -7.75
C ASP A 260 20.10 2.81 -8.91
N THR A 261 20.27 1.95 -9.91
CA THR A 261 19.39 1.85 -11.05
C THR A 261 18.64 0.51 -11.02
N VAL A 262 17.38 0.53 -11.43
CA VAL A 262 16.53 -0.66 -11.39
C VAL A 262 15.42 -0.62 -12.43
N ALA A 263 15.14 -1.78 -13.02
CA ALA A 263 14.01 -1.97 -13.91
C ALA A 263 12.71 -2.04 -13.11
N ASN A 264 11.68 -1.32 -13.56
CA ASN A 264 10.35 -1.32 -12.93
C ASN A 264 9.24 -1.49 -13.95
N GLU A 265 8.18 -2.16 -13.51
CA GLU A 265 6.89 -2.25 -14.17
C GLU A 265 5.86 -1.49 -13.30
N TRP A 266 5.16 -0.55 -13.91
CA TRP A 266 4.22 0.37 -13.25
C TRP A 266 2.79 -0.03 -13.59
N PHE A 267 2.03 -0.41 -12.56
CA PHE A 267 0.65 -0.86 -12.68
C PHE A 267 -0.28 0.20 -12.11
N VAL A 268 -1.40 0.41 -12.79
CA VAL A 268 -2.41 1.42 -12.45
C VAL A 268 -3.72 0.71 -12.16
N ASP A 269 -4.33 1.06 -11.03
CA ASP A 269 -5.70 0.69 -10.71
C ASP A 269 -6.63 1.85 -11.10
N GLU A 270 -7.33 1.70 -12.21
CA GLU A 270 -8.27 2.70 -12.74
C GLU A 270 -9.65 2.66 -12.07
N CYS A 271 -9.84 1.83 -11.02
CA CYS A 271 -11.09 1.79 -10.28
C CYS A 271 -11.36 3.02 -9.40
N TRP A 272 -10.40 3.93 -9.29
CA TRP A 272 -10.54 5.18 -8.57
C TRP A 272 -11.26 6.22 -9.44
N LYS A 273 -12.15 7.00 -8.84
CA LYS A 273 -12.93 8.04 -9.53
C LYS A 273 -12.79 9.37 -8.80
N GLU A 274 -12.62 10.45 -9.55
CA GLU A 274 -12.76 11.80 -9.02
C GLU A 274 -14.22 12.01 -8.56
N VAL A 275 -14.39 12.47 -7.33
CA VAL A 275 -15.72 12.76 -6.75
C VAL A 275 -15.89 14.22 -6.36
N PHE A 276 -14.80 14.95 -6.16
CA PHE A 276 -14.80 16.36 -5.81
C PHE A 276 -13.41 16.98 -5.99
N THR A 277 -13.36 18.16 -6.60
CA THR A 277 -12.16 19.00 -6.75
C THR A 277 -12.54 20.45 -6.51
N HIS A 278 -11.66 21.24 -5.89
CA HIS A 278 -11.89 22.66 -5.64
C HIS A 278 -10.63 23.50 -5.91
N ASP A 279 -10.80 24.79 -6.16
CA ASP A 279 -9.71 25.75 -6.34
C ASP A 279 -9.06 26.14 -5.00
N SER A 280 -8.03 27.00 -5.05
CA SER A 280 -7.32 27.50 -3.86
C SER A 280 -8.18 28.34 -2.91
N LYS A 281 -9.36 28.79 -3.34
CA LYS A 281 -10.35 29.52 -2.53
C LYS A 281 -11.45 28.60 -1.98
N GLY A 282 -11.39 27.30 -2.31
CA GLY A 282 -12.40 26.33 -1.91
C GLY A 282 -13.67 26.35 -2.77
N ALA A 283 -13.67 27.02 -3.92
CA ALA A 283 -14.76 26.96 -4.88
C ALA A 283 -14.70 25.65 -5.67
N SER A 284 -15.84 24.98 -5.85
CA SER A 284 -15.92 23.69 -6.55
C SER A 284 -15.51 23.84 -8.02
N LEU A 285 -14.61 22.97 -8.49
CA LEU A 285 -14.20 22.87 -9.89
C LEU A 285 -14.85 21.68 -10.59
N SER A 286 -15.00 20.56 -9.88
CA SER A 286 -15.58 19.32 -10.39
C SER A 286 -16.21 18.53 -9.24
N GLY A 287 -17.24 17.73 -9.55
CA GLY A 287 -17.98 16.96 -8.55
C GLY A 287 -18.68 17.85 -7.50
N SER A 288 -18.93 17.29 -6.32
CA SER A 288 -19.56 18.05 -5.22
C SER A 288 -19.12 17.56 -3.84
N ARG A 289 -19.15 18.45 -2.86
CA ARG A 289 -18.91 18.09 -1.44
C ARG A 289 -19.88 17.00 -0.98
N GLN A 290 -21.13 17.06 -1.44
CA GLN A 290 -22.13 16.05 -1.13
C GLN A 290 -21.76 14.69 -1.70
N ALA A 291 -21.24 14.61 -2.94
CA ALA A 291 -20.77 13.35 -3.52
C ALA A 291 -19.58 12.77 -2.72
N LEU A 292 -18.64 13.61 -2.31
CA LEU A 292 -17.54 13.22 -1.42
C LEU A 292 -18.06 12.71 -0.06
N THR A 293 -18.98 13.43 0.58
CA THR A 293 -19.60 13.02 1.85
C THR A 293 -20.33 11.68 1.68
N SER A 294 -21.14 11.53 0.63
CA SER A 294 -21.82 10.26 0.34
C SER A 294 -20.83 9.11 0.15
N ALA A 295 -19.73 9.33 -0.57
CA ALA A 295 -18.70 8.31 -0.75
C ALA A 295 -18.01 7.91 0.56
N LEU A 296 -17.70 8.89 1.42
CA LEU A 296 -17.14 8.66 2.75
C LEU A 296 -18.12 7.88 3.64
N MET A 297 -19.39 8.28 3.67
CA MET A 297 -20.42 7.63 4.47
C MET A 297 -20.78 6.22 3.95
N ALA A 298 -20.60 5.97 2.66
CA ALA A 298 -20.70 4.64 2.06
C ALA A 298 -19.46 3.75 2.34
N GLY A 299 -18.46 4.24 3.08
CA GLY A 299 -17.25 3.50 3.42
C GLY A 299 -16.28 3.31 2.25
N HIS A 300 -16.37 4.13 1.20
CA HIS A 300 -15.40 4.09 0.12
C HIS A 300 -14.04 4.59 0.58
N ARG A 301 -12.98 3.98 0.04
CA ARG A 301 -11.62 4.52 0.21
C ARG A 301 -11.55 5.86 -0.51
N VAL A 302 -10.97 6.86 0.15
CA VAL A 302 -10.73 8.18 -0.42
C VAL A 302 -9.24 8.46 -0.44
N ARG A 303 -8.77 9.01 -1.55
CA ARG A 303 -7.44 9.60 -1.72
C ARG A 303 -7.63 11.08 -2.03
N PHE A 304 -6.67 11.89 -1.65
CA PHE A 304 -6.64 13.30 -2.00
C PHE A 304 -5.41 13.58 -2.84
N GLN A 305 -5.56 14.53 -3.74
CA GLN A 305 -4.47 15.05 -4.56
C GLN A 305 -4.27 16.51 -4.19
N MET A 306 -3.03 16.90 -4.02
CA MET A 306 -2.66 18.28 -3.76
C MET A 306 -1.94 18.80 -4.99
N GLU A 307 -2.45 19.90 -5.56
CA GLU A 307 -1.68 20.66 -6.52
C GLU A 307 -0.68 21.52 -5.74
N LEU A 308 0.56 21.04 -5.63
CA LEU A 308 1.63 21.82 -5.04
C LEU A 308 1.97 22.96 -6.00
N LEU A 309 1.42 24.14 -5.72
CA LEU A 309 1.98 25.39 -6.23
C LEU A 309 3.43 25.42 -5.78
N HIS A 310 4.35 25.34 -6.74
CA HIS A 310 5.77 25.35 -6.43
C HIS A 310 6.10 26.70 -5.77
N SER A 311 6.26 26.70 -4.44
CA SER A 311 7.00 27.77 -3.79
C SER A 311 8.43 27.64 -4.29
N ARG A 312 8.85 28.58 -5.15
CA ARG A 312 10.27 28.76 -5.48
C ARG A 312 11.02 28.90 -4.15
N SER A 313 11.83 27.90 -3.82
CA SER A 313 12.94 28.04 -2.87
C SER A 313 14.20 28.41 -3.64
#